data_AF-A0AA45XNG9-F1
#
_entry.id   AF-A0AA45XNG9-F1
#
_cell.length_a   1.000
_cell.length_b   1.000
_cell.length_c   1.000
_cell.angle_alpha   90.00
_cell.angle_beta   90.00
_cell.angle_gamma   90.00
#
_symmetry.space_group_name_H-M   'P 1'
#
loop_
_entity.id
_entity.type
_entity.pdbx_description
1 polymer ?
#
loop_
_entity_poly.entity_id
_entity_poly.type
_entity_poly.pdbx_seq_one_letter_code
_entity_poly.pdbx_strand_id
1 'polypeptide(L)'
;MPRIPTPSNAELELLKCLWRDGPCSARELHNAAAATLDWSYSSTRKTLERMVDKGLVKEGSQHGLNVYTARAGKVATLAALSADFARRVLEIDGPLPTQAFAESRLLSDKEIEQLQALLLEDDEDQP
;
A
#
# COMPACT_ATOMS: atom_id res chain seq x y z
N MET A 1 8.14 1.10 -15.32
CA MET A 1 7.31 1.87 -14.36
C MET A 1 8.11 2.20 -13.10
N PRO A 2 7.95 3.38 -12.47
CA PRO A 2 8.63 3.65 -11.20
C PRO A 2 8.15 2.67 -10.13
N ARG A 3 9.08 1.97 -9.49
CA ARG A 3 8.79 0.95 -8.49
C ARG A 3 8.19 1.61 -7.25
N ILE A 4 6.94 1.27 -6.90
CA ILE A 4 6.33 1.74 -5.65
C ILE A 4 7.19 1.18 -4.50
N PRO A 5 7.69 2.02 -3.58
CA PRO A 5 8.47 1.52 -2.47
C PRO A 5 7.60 0.66 -1.56
N THR A 6 8.16 -0.43 -1.05
CA THR A 6 7.47 -1.30 -0.10
C THR A 6 7.30 -0.56 1.23
N PRO A 7 6.07 -0.38 1.73
CA PRO A 7 5.85 0.25 3.04
C PRO A 7 6.32 -0.67 4.16
N SER A 8 6.80 -0.08 5.25
CA SER A 8 6.96 -0.79 6.53
C SER A 8 5.60 -1.08 7.16
N ASN A 9 5.56 -1.97 8.16
CA ASN A 9 4.32 -2.32 8.86
C ASN A 9 3.59 -1.07 9.40
N ALA A 10 4.31 -0.12 10.01
CA ALA A 10 3.71 1.10 10.54
C ALA A 10 3.17 2.02 9.42
N GLU A 11 3.88 2.13 8.30
CA GLU A 11 3.43 2.91 7.15
C GLU A 11 2.21 2.26 6.48
N LEU A 12 2.14 0.93 6.49
CA LEU A 12 1.02 0.17 5.97
C LEU A 12 -0.25 0.41 6.81
N GLU A 13 -0.16 0.50 8.14
CA GLU A 13 -1.32 0.85 8.98
C GLU A 13 -1.88 2.23 8.66
N LEU A 14 -1.02 3.21 8.39
CA LEU A 14 -1.46 4.54 7.97
C LEU A 14 -2.06 4.53 6.55
N LEU A 15 -1.48 3.77 5.62
CA LEU A 15 -2.04 3.58 4.27
C LEU A 15 -3.42 2.92 4.31
N LYS A 16 -3.63 1.91 5.17
CA LYS A 16 -4.93 1.27 5.36
C LYS A 16 -6.00 2.29 5.77
N CYS A 17 -5.68 3.21 6.66
CA CYS A 17 -6.58 4.29 7.05
C CYS A 17 -6.91 5.19 5.84
N LEU A 18 -5.90 5.62 5.09
CA LEU A 18 -6.10 6.46 3.89
C LEU A 18 -6.90 5.78 2.78
N TRP A 19 -6.75 4.47 2.57
CA TRP A 19 -7.53 3.73 1.58
C TRP A 19 -8.99 3.57 1.98
N ARG A 20 -9.26 3.43 3.29
CA ARG A 20 -10.62 3.27 3.82
C ARG A 20 -11.36 4.62 3.89
N ASP A 21 -10.69 5.63 4.42
CA ASP A 21 -11.31 6.89 4.83
C ASP A 21 -11.05 8.04 3.84
N GLY A 22 -10.16 7.84 2.86
CA GLY A 22 -9.76 8.87 1.90
C GLY A 22 -8.71 9.83 2.47
N PRO A 23 -8.67 11.09 1.98
CA PRO A 23 -7.77 12.11 2.52
C PRO A 23 -8.03 12.38 4.01
N CYS A 24 -6.98 12.30 4.84
CA CYS A 24 -7.08 12.50 6.29
C CYS A 24 -5.97 13.40 6.82
N SER A 25 -6.26 14.15 7.86
CA SER A 25 -5.26 14.90 8.63
C SER A 25 -4.34 13.96 9.42
N ALA A 26 -3.17 14.47 9.82
CA ALA A 26 -2.27 13.72 10.71
C ALA A 26 -2.94 13.28 12.02
N ARG A 27 -3.86 14.10 12.56
CA ARG A 27 -4.59 13.79 13.80
C ARG A 27 -5.57 12.63 13.59
N GLU A 28 -6.33 12.66 12.50
CA GLU A 28 -7.27 11.59 12.17
C GLU A 28 -6.53 10.26 11.95
N LEU A 29 -5.43 10.28 11.21
CA LEU A 29 -4.58 9.11 11.00
C LEU A 29 -4.01 8.56 12.30
N HIS A 30 -3.53 9.45 13.18
CA HIS A 30 -3.04 9.04 14.49
C HIS A 30 -4.13 8.35 15.31
N ASN A 31 -5.30 8.96 15.41
CA ASN A 31 -6.41 8.41 16.18
C ASN A 31 -6.89 7.06 15.62
N ALA A 32 -6.98 6.95 14.30
CA ALA A 32 -7.42 5.73 13.63
C ALA A 32 -6.44 4.56 13.80
N ALA A 33 -5.14 4.84 13.89
CA ALA A 33 -4.09 3.83 14.04
C ALA A 33 -3.57 3.68 15.48
N ALA A 34 -4.07 4.47 16.44
CA ALA A 34 -3.55 4.54 17.80
C ALA A 34 -3.55 3.18 18.52
N ALA A 35 -4.64 2.42 18.40
CA ALA A 35 -4.77 1.12 19.04
C ALA A 35 -3.81 0.06 18.48
N THR A 36 -3.40 0.20 17.21
CA THR A 36 -2.53 -0.77 16.53
C THR A 36 -1.05 -0.40 16.67
N LEU A 37 -0.73 0.89 16.58
CA LEU A 37 0.65 1.37 16.58
C LEU A 37 1.19 1.72 17.96
N ASP A 38 0.30 2.02 18.92
CA ASP A 38 0.62 2.32 20.33
C ASP A 38 1.83 3.27 20.50
N TRP A 39 1.80 4.38 19.75
CA TRP A 39 2.92 5.32 19.71
C TRP A 39 2.46 6.78 19.82
N SER A 40 3.41 7.70 20.01
CA SER A 40 3.08 9.11 20.15
C SER A 40 2.58 9.75 18.85
N TYR A 41 1.82 10.84 18.98
CA TYR A 41 1.45 11.69 17.83
C TYR A 41 2.68 12.21 17.05
N SER A 42 3.80 12.47 17.74
CA SER A 42 5.05 12.87 17.08
C SER A 42 5.60 11.77 16.17
N SER A 43 5.46 10.51 16.56
CA SER A 43 5.89 9.34 15.79
C SER A 43 5.03 9.19 14.53
N THR A 44 3.73 9.49 14.63
CA THR A 44 2.84 9.54 13.46
C THR A 44 3.30 10.61 12.48
N ARG A 45 3.55 11.85 12.93
CA ARG A 45 4.02 12.94 12.06
C ARG A 45 5.35 12.62 11.37
N LYS A 46 6.36 12.18 12.12
CA LYS A 46 7.66 11.78 11.55
C LYS A 46 7.55 10.62 10.56
N THR A 47 6.57 9.73 10.76
CA THR A 47 6.33 8.64 9.80
C THR A 47 5.66 9.18 8.54
N LEU A 48 4.69 10.09 8.66
CA LEU A 48 4.07 10.73 7.49
C LEU A 48 5.08 11.52 6.67
N GLU A 49 5.99 12.27 7.31
CA GLU A 49 7.12 12.94 6.64
C GLU A 49 7.94 11.94 5.80
N ARG A 50 8.37 10.83 6.41
CA ARG A 50 9.10 9.77 5.68
C ARG A 50 8.27 9.13 4.56
N MET A 51 6.95 8.99 4.75
CA MET A 51 6.06 8.46 3.71
C MET A 51 5.91 9.42 2.53
N VAL A 52 5.94 10.73 2.77
CA VAL A 52 5.98 11.76 1.73
C VAL A 52 7.30 11.67 0.97
N ASP A 53 8.43 11.58 1.67
CA ASP A 53 9.76 11.43 1.06
C ASP A 53 9.87 10.17 0.19
N LYS A 54 9.28 9.06 0.66
CA LYS A 54 9.17 7.81 -0.12
C LYS A 54 8.16 7.92 -1.28
N GLY A 55 7.32 8.93 -1.32
CA GLY A 55 6.24 9.05 -2.28
C GLY A 55 5.10 8.04 -2.09
N LEU A 56 4.94 7.49 -0.90
CA LEU A 56 3.81 6.62 -0.52
C LEU A 56 2.52 7.42 -0.34
N VAL A 57 2.64 8.66 0.15
CA VAL A 57 1.54 9.60 0.35
C VAL A 57 1.90 10.95 -0.24
N LYS A 58 0.87 11.76 -0.49
CA LYS A 58 1.01 13.18 -0.83
C LYS A 58 0.50 13.99 0.35
N GLU A 59 1.28 14.98 0.78
CA GLU A 59 0.83 16.01 1.70
C GLU A 59 0.21 17.18 0.92
N GLY A 60 -0.89 17.70 1.45
CA GLY A 60 -1.55 18.91 0.99
C GLY A 60 -2.03 19.74 2.17
N SER A 61 -2.69 20.86 1.88
CA SER A 61 -3.28 21.72 2.90
C SER A 61 -4.76 21.92 2.61
N GLN A 62 -5.60 21.74 3.63
CA GLN A 62 -7.02 22.05 3.58
C GLN A 62 -7.39 22.85 4.83
N HIS A 63 -7.92 24.05 4.65
CA HIS A 63 -8.29 24.97 5.74
C HIS A 63 -7.14 25.22 6.75
N GLY A 64 -5.88 25.24 6.29
CA GLY A 64 -4.70 25.46 7.14
C GLY A 64 -4.24 24.22 7.91
N LEU A 65 -4.83 23.04 7.66
CA LEU A 65 -4.40 21.77 8.24
C LEU A 65 -3.69 20.92 7.18
N ASN A 66 -2.64 20.20 7.61
CA ASN A 66 -1.97 19.23 6.74
C ASN A 66 -2.87 18.00 6.56
N VAL A 67 -3.19 17.71 5.31
CA VAL A 67 -4.01 16.57 4.90
C VAL A 67 -3.17 15.66 4.00
N TYR A 68 -3.24 14.36 4.26
CA TYR A 68 -2.48 13.34 3.55
C TYR A 68 -3.42 12.52 2.67
N THR A 69 -2.96 12.17 1.48
CA THR A 69 -3.68 11.29 0.55
C THR A 69 -2.76 10.16 0.12
N ALA A 70 -3.27 8.93 0.07
CA ALA A 70 -2.49 7.79 -0.43
C ALA A 70 -2.11 8.02 -1.91
N ARG A 71 -0.82 7.89 -2.21
CA ARG A 71 -0.31 7.86 -3.58
C ARG A 71 -0.06 6.41 -4.03
N ALA A 72 0.33 5.55 -3.11
CA ALA A 72 0.40 4.13 -3.33
C ALA A 72 -1.01 3.52 -3.31
N GLY A 73 -1.42 2.91 -4.43
CA GLY A 73 -2.69 2.21 -4.55
C GLY A 73 -2.65 0.85 -3.84
N LYS A 74 -3.76 0.46 -3.18
CA LYS A 74 -3.87 -0.77 -2.39
C LYS A 74 -3.43 -2.02 -3.15
N VAL A 75 -3.94 -2.22 -4.37
CA VAL A 75 -3.64 -3.40 -5.20
C VAL A 75 -2.16 -3.45 -5.58
N ALA A 76 -1.59 -2.33 -6.03
CA ALA A 76 -0.18 -2.27 -6.40
C ALA A 76 0.74 -2.47 -5.20
N THR A 77 0.37 -1.97 -4.01
CA THR A 77 1.10 -2.22 -2.76
C THR A 77 1.03 -3.69 -2.35
N LEU A 78 -0.13 -4.34 -2.48
CA LEU A 78 -0.28 -5.77 -2.22
C LEU A 78 0.62 -6.60 -3.15
N ALA A 79 0.58 -6.34 -4.45
CA ALA A 79 1.42 -7.02 -5.43
C ALA A 79 2.92 -6.88 -5.09
N ALA A 80 3.36 -5.68 -4.73
CA ALA A 80 4.75 -5.43 -4.33
C ALA A 80 5.15 -6.19 -3.05
N LEU A 81 4.28 -6.23 -2.03
CA LEU A 81 4.51 -6.96 -0.78
C LEU A 81 4.56 -8.48 -1.02
N SER A 82 3.63 -9.01 -1.81
CA SER A 82 3.59 -10.42 -2.17
C SER A 82 4.84 -10.85 -2.94
N ALA A 83 5.28 -10.04 -3.91
CA ALA A 83 6.50 -10.31 -4.67
C ALA A 83 7.76 -10.23 -3.77
N ASP A 84 7.80 -9.31 -2.80
CA ASP A 84 8.89 -9.24 -1.83
C ASP A 84 8.92 -10.49 -0.93
N PHE A 85 7.76 -10.92 -0.44
CA PHE A 85 7.63 -12.13 0.38
C PHE A 85 8.09 -13.38 -0.37
N ALA A 86 7.61 -13.60 -1.59
CA ALA A 86 7.99 -14.78 -2.36
C ALA A 86 9.48 -14.84 -2.67
N ARG A 87 10.12 -13.71 -3.02
CA ARG A 87 11.56 -13.69 -3.23
C ARG A 87 12.35 -13.92 -1.94
N ARG A 88 11.95 -13.31 -0.83
CA ARG A 88 12.77 -13.27 0.39
C ARG A 88 12.52 -14.41 1.36
N VAL A 89 11.33 -15.01 1.34
CA VAL A 89 10.93 -16.06 2.28
C VAL A 89 10.77 -17.39 1.56
N LEU A 90 10.20 -17.38 0.35
CA LEU A 90 10.00 -18.61 -0.42
C LEU A 90 11.13 -18.90 -1.42
N GLU A 91 12.07 -17.95 -1.60
CA GLU A 91 13.19 -18.04 -2.55
C GLU A 91 12.71 -18.31 -4.00
N ILE A 92 11.56 -17.73 -4.37
CA ILE A 92 10.98 -17.83 -5.70
C ILE A 92 11.33 -16.56 -6.49
N ASP A 93 12.16 -16.71 -7.51
CA ASP A 93 12.57 -15.62 -8.41
C ASP A 93 11.64 -15.42 -9.63
N GLY A 94 10.59 -16.26 -9.75
CA GLY A 94 9.59 -16.24 -10.84
C GLY A 94 8.23 -15.63 -10.47
N PRO A 95 7.26 -15.60 -11.40
CA PRO A 95 5.91 -15.14 -11.13
C PRO A 95 5.28 -15.92 -9.97
N LEU A 96 4.59 -15.18 -9.09
CA LEU A 96 3.93 -15.74 -7.91
C LEU A 96 2.97 -16.87 -8.33
N PRO A 97 3.04 -18.06 -7.71
CA PRO A 97 2.07 -19.11 -7.98
C PRO A 97 0.67 -18.59 -7.66
N THR A 98 -0.18 -18.44 -8.68
CA THR A 98 -1.58 -17.97 -8.54
C THR A 98 -2.38 -18.83 -7.55
N GLN A 99 -2.00 -20.10 -7.40
CA GLN A 99 -2.55 -21.04 -6.42
C GLN A 99 -2.40 -20.57 -4.97
N ALA A 100 -1.35 -19.79 -4.62
CA ALA A 100 -1.15 -19.29 -3.26
C ALA A 100 -2.20 -18.25 -2.83
N PHE A 101 -2.90 -17.64 -3.81
CA PHE A 101 -3.91 -16.60 -3.56
C PHE A 101 -5.34 -17.11 -3.74
N ALA A 102 -5.51 -18.26 -4.41
CA ALA A 102 -6.81 -18.83 -4.78
C ALA A 102 -7.71 -19.18 -3.58
N GLU A 103 -7.14 -19.43 -2.40
CA GLU A 103 -7.90 -19.72 -1.17
C GLU A 103 -8.06 -18.50 -0.25
N SER A 104 -7.44 -17.37 -0.58
CA SER A 104 -7.47 -16.18 0.26
C SER A 104 -8.68 -15.29 -0.06
N ARG A 105 -9.47 -14.91 0.94
CA ARG A 105 -10.52 -13.87 0.83
C ARG A 105 -9.96 -12.44 0.64
N LEU A 106 -8.75 -12.31 0.10
CA LEU A 106 -8.00 -11.05 0.07
C LEU A 106 -8.44 -10.11 -1.05
N LEU A 107 -9.02 -10.66 -2.13
CA LEU A 107 -9.47 -9.90 -3.30
C LEU A 107 -10.92 -10.24 -3.60
N SER A 108 -11.72 -9.21 -3.87
CA SER A 108 -13.05 -9.36 -4.45
C SER A 108 -12.96 -9.80 -5.91
N ASP A 109 -14.02 -10.40 -6.44
CA ASP A 109 -14.07 -10.87 -7.84
C ASP A 109 -13.68 -9.77 -8.85
N LYS A 110 -14.07 -8.52 -8.55
CA LYS A 110 -13.72 -7.34 -9.36
C LYS A 110 -12.23 -7.00 -9.32
N GLU A 111 -11.57 -7.20 -8.18
CA GLU A 111 -10.11 -7.00 -8.06
C GLU A 111 -9.35 -8.11 -8.78
N ILE A 112 -9.90 -9.34 -8.83
CA ILE A 112 -9.35 -10.46 -9.60
C ILE A 112 -9.43 -10.16 -11.10
N GLU A 113 -10.58 -9.70 -11.61
CA GLU A 113 -10.74 -9.32 -13.02
C GLU A 113 -9.76 -8.22 -13.45
N GLN A 114 -9.57 -7.21 -12.60
CA GLN A 114 -8.58 -6.16 -12.86
C GLN A 114 -7.15 -6.70 -12.88
N LEU A 115 -6.83 -7.64 -11.99
CA LEU A 115 -5.51 -8.28 -11.98
C LEU A 115 -5.28 -9.11 -13.25
N GLN A 116 -6.30 -9.86 -13.69
CA GLN A 116 -6.23 -10.67 -14.91
C GLN A 116 -6.05 -9.80 -16.15
N ALA A 117 -6.76 -8.66 -16.24
CA ALA A 117 -6.60 -7.72 -17.35
C ALA A 117 -5.16 -7.18 -17.44
N LEU A 118 -4.56 -6.82 -16.30
CA LEU A 118 -3.18 -6.35 -16.25
C LEU A 118 -2.16 -7.44 -16.61
N LEU A 119 -2.43 -8.71 -16.26
CA LEU A 119 -1.56 -9.84 -16.61
C LEU A 119 -1.61 -10.18 -18.10
N LEU A 120 -2.76 -9.99 -18.75
CA LEU A 120 -2.94 -10.22 -20.18
C LEU A 120 -2.29 -9.12 -21.03
N GLU A 121 -2.23 -7.88 -20.53
CA GLU A 121 -1.55 -6.77 -21.22
C GLU A 121 -0.01 -6.96 -21.29
N ASP A 122 0.60 -7.66 -20.33
CA ASP A 122 2.06 -7.91 -20.30
C ASP A 122 2.49 -9.11 -21.18
N ASP A 123 1.57 -9.96 -21.64
CA ASP A 123 1.85 -11.13 -22.49
C ASP A 123 1.86 -10.77 -24.00
N GLU A 124 1.30 -9.63 -24.42
CA GLU A 124 1.28 -9.21 -25.83
C GLU A 124 2.59 -8.55 -26.30
N ASP A 125 3.53 -8.25 -25.40
CA ASP A 125 4.76 -7.49 -25.67
C ASP A 125 6.08 -8.27 -25.44
N GLN A 126 6.04 -9.61 -25.33
CA GLN A 126 7.24 -10.46 -25.37
C GLN A 126 7.39 -11.20 -26.70
N PRO A 127 8.38 -10.85 -27.55
CA PRO A 127 8.77 -11.68 -28.70
C PRO A 127 9.52 -12.96 -28.30
#